data_AF-A0A1F6BEQ1-F1
#
_entry.id   AF-A0A1F6BEQ1-F1
#
_cell.length_a   1.000
_cell.length_b   1.000
_cell.length_c   1.000
_cell.angle_alpha   90.00
_cell.angle_beta   90.00
_cell.angle_gamma   90.00
#
_symmetry.space_group_name_H-M   'P 1'
#
loop_
_entity.id
_entity.type
_entity.pdbx_description
1 polymer ?
#
loop_
_entity_poly.entity_id
_entity_poly.type
_entity_poly.pdbx_seq_one_letter_code
_entity_poly.pdbx_strand_id
1 'polypeptide(L)'
;MDNIFAIIKRKPTLFLFMSLGYLLLVGFLKWQIHPPISAIWFFVGGAVGVYFLDAAEVFFALSPSPFRSFVFLIGFVVVSLFIATSSGARIAQGLVLSLYLTLILWQIGERQVTGALVQWYPPILAEWGLPLFTFIFLIETYLFIAWA
;
A
#
# COMPACT_ATOMS: atom_id res chain seq x y z
N MET A 1 15.69 17.61 -10.26
CA MET A 1 15.85 17.28 -8.82
C MET A 1 14.65 17.77 -8.01
N ASP A 2 14.01 18.87 -8.40
CA ASP A 2 12.85 19.45 -7.69
C ASP A 2 11.67 18.48 -7.49
N ASN A 3 11.37 17.66 -8.50
CA ASN A 3 10.31 16.63 -8.42
C ASN A 3 10.58 15.57 -7.34
N ILE A 4 11.85 15.21 -7.10
CA ILE A 4 12.22 14.22 -6.08
C ILE A 4 12.01 14.81 -4.68
N PHE A 5 12.41 16.07 -4.48
CA PHE A 5 12.16 16.77 -3.21
C PHE A 5 10.67 16.98 -2.94
N ALA A 6 9.87 17.20 -3.99
CA ALA A 6 8.41 17.30 -3.87
C ALA A 6 7.78 15.99 -3.39
N ILE A 7 8.23 14.84 -3.90
CA ILE A 7 7.76 13.51 -3.48
C ILE A 7 8.05 13.28 -1.98
N ILE A 8 9.28 13.58 -1.54
CA ILE A 8 9.69 13.35 -0.15
C ILE A 8 8.95 14.27 0.83
N LYS A 9 8.71 15.55 0.46
CA LYS A 9 8.03 16.52 1.33
C LYS A 9 6.52 16.28 1.46
N ARG A 10 5.90 15.59 0.50
CA ARG A 10 4.44 15.42 0.46
C ARG A 10 3.93 14.38 1.46
N LYS A 11 4.77 13.40 1.82
CA LYS A 11 4.39 12.30 2.70
C LYS A 11 4.69 12.64 4.17
N PRO A 12 3.70 12.53 5.08
CA PRO A 12 3.94 12.67 6.51
C PRO A 12 4.98 11.66 6.99
N THR A 13 5.95 12.09 7.81
CA THR A 13 6.99 11.22 8.35
C THR A 13 6.42 10.04 9.13
N LEU A 14 5.28 10.25 9.81
CA LEU A 14 4.56 9.19 10.51
C LEU A 14 4.14 8.06 9.56
N PHE A 15 3.69 8.39 8.35
CA PHE A 15 3.24 7.39 7.37
C PHE A 15 4.41 6.56 6.88
N LEU A 16 5.56 7.19 6.67
CA LEU A 16 6.80 6.48 6.33
C LEU A 16 7.20 5.50 7.44
N PHE A 17 7.24 5.94 8.69
CA PHE A 17 7.60 5.07 9.81
C PHE A 17 6.61 3.92 10.01
N MET A 18 5.31 4.17 9.85
CA MET A 18 4.29 3.10 9.90
C MET A 18 4.50 2.08 8.79
N SER A 19 4.79 2.51 7.55
CA SER A 19 5.03 1.58 6.44
C SER A 19 6.30 0.76 6.61
N LEU A 20 7.40 1.38 7.03
CA LEU A 20 8.66 0.67 7.29
C LEU A 20 8.53 -0.29 8.48
N GLY A 21 7.89 0.16 9.56
CA GLY A 21 7.61 -0.68 10.73
C GLY A 21 6.73 -1.88 10.38
N TYR A 22 5.69 -1.67 9.56
CA TYR A 22 4.85 -2.74 9.05
C TYR A 22 5.65 -3.75 8.21
N LEU A 23 6.49 -3.30 7.28
CA LEU A 23 7.30 -4.21 6.45
C LEU A 23 8.27 -5.04 7.29
N LEU A 24 8.91 -4.43 8.28
CA LEU A 24 9.78 -5.14 9.22
C LEU A 24 9.00 -6.17 10.04
N LEU A 25 7.83 -5.78 10.57
CA LEU A 25 6.97 -6.68 11.33
C LEU A 25 6.52 -7.87 10.48
N VAL A 26 6.03 -7.64 9.27
CA VAL A 26 5.56 -8.70 8.37
C VAL A 26 6.70 -9.61 7.94
N GLY A 27 7.86 -9.04 7.57
CA GLY A 27 9.05 -9.83 7.24
C GLY A 27 9.53 -10.69 8.42
N PHE A 28 9.51 -10.12 9.63
CA PHE A 28 9.84 -10.86 10.86
C PHE A 28 8.83 -11.95 11.16
N LEU A 29 7.53 -11.69 11.06
CA LEU A 29 6.49 -12.70 11.28
C LEU A 29 6.56 -13.84 10.25
N LYS A 30 6.89 -13.52 9.00
CA LYS A 30 6.99 -14.49 7.90
C LYS A 30 8.18 -15.42 8.05
N TRP A 31 9.38 -14.87 8.28
CA TRP A 31 10.62 -15.64 8.23
C TRP A 31 11.30 -15.84 9.59
N GLN A 32 10.80 -15.20 10.63
CA GLN A 32 11.30 -15.28 12.00
C GLN A 32 12.82 -15.04 12.03
N ILE A 33 13.60 -16.02 12.50
CA ILE A 33 15.06 -15.94 12.68
C ILE A 33 15.81 -16.46 11.43
N HIS A 34 15.12 -17.06 10.45
CA HIS A 34 15.75 -17.68 9.28
C HIS A 34 15.28 -17.04 7.96
N PRO A 35 15.53 -15.73 7.73
CA PRO A 35 15.22 -15.08 6.48
C PRO A 35 16.05 -15.65 5.34
N PRO A 36 15.43 -16.11 4.24
CA PRO A 36 16.18 -16.51 3.05
C PRO A 36 16.74 -15.24 2.38
N ILE A 37 17.87 -15.34 1.67
CA ILE A 37 18.54 -14.18 1.03
C ILE A 37 17.59 -13.34 0.17
N SER A 38 16.65 -13.98 -0.52
CA SER A 38 15.67 -13.28 -1.35
C SER A 38 14.66 -12.43 -0.56
N ALA A 39 14.63 -12.49 0.78
CA ALA A 39 13.85 -11.58 1.64
C ALA A 39 14.29 -10.12 1.48
N ILE A 40 15.55 -9.88 1.11
CA ILE A 40 16.03 -8.52 0.79
C ILE A 40 15.16 -7.89 -0.30
N TRP A 41 14.79 -8.68 -1.32
CA TRP A 41 13.94 -8.20 -2.41
C TRP A 41 12.54 -7.79 -1.95
N PHE A 42 12.00 -8.43 -0.91
CA PHE A 42 10.74 -7.99 -0.29
C PHE A 42 10.87 -6.60 0.31
N PHE A 43 11.93 -6.34 1.08
CA PHE A 43 12.15 -5.03 1.67
C PHE A 43 12.42 -3.95 0.62
N VAL A 44 13.17 -4.27 -0.43
CA VAL A 44 13.39 -3.36 -1.58
C VAL A 44 12.06 -3.04 -2.27
N GLY A 45 11.26 -4.06 -2.57
CA GLY A 45 9.94 -3.89 -3.17
C GLY A 45 9.03 -3.02 -2.30
N GLY A 46 8.99 -3.29 -1.00
CA GLY A 46 8.23 -2.51 -0.03
C GLY A 46 8.69 -1.05 0.04
N ALA A 47 9.99 -0.80 0.16
CA ALA A 47 10.54 0.56 0.17
C ALA A 47 10.17 1.35 -1.10
N VAL A 48 10.21 0.71 -2.27
CA VAL A 48 9.73 1.30 -3.52
C VAL A 48 8.23 1.55 -3.46
N GLY A 49 7.45 0.58 -3.01
CA GLY A 49 5.99 0.67 -2.88
C GLY A 49 5.53 1.82 -2.00
N VAL A 50 6.28 2.18 -0.95
CA VAL A 50 5.97 3.35 -0.10
C VAL A 50 5.89 4.62 -0.94
N TYR A 51 6.83 4.85 -1.85
CA TYR A 51 6.88 6.10 -2.62
C TYR A 51 6.28 6.00 -4.01
N PHE A 52 5.87 4.80 -4.44
CA PHE A 52 5.47 4.54 -5.82
C PHE A 52 4.29 5.42 -6.28
N LEU A 53 3.20 5.49 -5.49
CA LEU A 53 2.03 6.30 -5.86
C LEU A 53 2.34 7.80 -5.82
N ASP A 54 3.09 8.26 -4.82
CA ASP A 54 3.52 9.66 -4.72
C ASP A 54 4.37 10.06 -5.92
N ALA A 55 5.31 9.21 -6.31
CA ALA A 55 6.14 9.40 -7.50
C ALA A 55 5.28 9.44 -8.76
N ALA A 56 4.38 8.46 -8.94
CA ALA A 56 3.51 8.42 -10.12
C ALA A 56 2.64 9.69 -10.24
N GLU A 57 2.04 10.17 -9.16
CA GLU A 57 1.25 11.42 -9.21
C GLU A 57 2.10 12.64 -9.62
N VAL A 58 3.33 12.75 -9.09
CA VAL A 58 4.23 13.87 -9.40
C VAL A 58 4.76 13.79 -10.84
N PHE A 59 5.16 12.60 -11.29
CA PHE A 59 5.72 12.41 -12.63
C PHE A 59 4.66 12.57 -13.73
N PHE A 60 3.44 12.11 -13.49
CA PHE A 60 2.35 12.15 -14.48
C PHE A 60 1.41 13.36 -14.30
N ALA A 61 1.68 14.26 -13.34
CA ALA A 61 0.86 15.44 -13.05
C ALA A 61 -0.64 15.12 -12.90
N LEU A 62 -0.94 14.02 -12.19
CA LEU A 62 -2.29 13.47 -12.09
C LEU A 62 -3.12 14.25 -11.05
N SER A 63 -3.94 15.20 -11.51
CA SER A 63 -4.89 15.93 -10.68
C SER A 63 -6.23 16.08 -11.42
N PRO A 64 -7.30 15.36 -11.02
CA PRO A 64 -7.40 14.48 -9.83
C PRO A 64 -6.62 13.17 -9.97
N SER A 65 -6.25 12.56 -8.84
CA SER A 65 -5.48 11.31 -8.83
C SER A 65 -6.35 10.11 -9.20
N PRO A 66 -6.01 9.33 -10.25
CA PRO A 66 -6.77 8.13 -10.62
C PRO A 66 -6.64 7.01 -9.58
N PHE A 67 -5.61 7.06 -8.73
CA PHE A 67 -5.38 6.08 -7.65
C PHE A 67 -6.43 6.18 -6.54
N ARG A 68 -7.11 7.33 -6.44
CA ARG A 68 -8.17 7.57 -5.46
C ARG A 68 -9.56 7.28 -6.03
N SER A 69 -9.67 6.33 -6.94
CA SER A 69 -10.94 5.94 -7.55
C SER A 69 -11.37 4.55 -7.12
N PHE A 70 -12.68 4.35 -6.99
CA PHE A 70 -13.26 3.05 -6.65
C PHE A 70 -12.86 1.95 -7.65
N VAL A 71 -12.78 2.29 -8.93
CA VAL A 71 -12.37 1.37 -10.00
C VAL A 71 -10.92 0.93 -9.82
N PHE A 72 -10.02 1.87 -9.51
CA PHE A 72 -8.63 1.55 -9.23
C PHE A 72 -8.51 0.65 -8.00
N LEU A 73 -9.25 0.94 -6.91
CA LEU A 73 -9.23 0.10 -5.72
C LEU A 73 -9.65 -1.35 -6.02
N ILE A 74 -10.75 -1.56 -6.74
CA ILE A 74 -11.19 -2.92 -7.10
C ILE A 74 -10.12 -3.64 -7.95
N GLY A 75 -9.63 -2.98 -9.00
CA GLY A 75 -8.60 -3.56 -9.85
C GLY A 75 -7.32 -3.87 -9.07
N PHE A 76 -6.94 -2.99 -8.15
CA PHE A 76 -5.80 -3.18 -7.27
C PHE A 76 -6.01 -4.39 -6.35
N VAL A 77 -7.17 -4.57 -5.72
CA VAL A 77 -7.47 -5.75 -4.88
C VAL A 77 -7.30 -7.07 -5.64
N VAL A 78 -7.80 -7.12 -6.88
CA VAL A 78 -7.68 -8.35 -7.69
C VAL A 78 -6.21 -8.66 -7.99
N VAL A 79 -5.46 -7.64 -8.40
CA VAL A 79 -4.03 -7.78 -8.74
C VAL A 79 -3.20 -8.07 -7.48
N SER A 80 -3.53 -7.44 -6.34
CA SER A 80 -2.81 -7.60 -5.10
C SER A 80 -2.97 -9.01 -4.56
N LEU A 81 -4.20 -9.53 -4.54
CA LEU A 81 -4.50 -10.89 -4.12
C LEU A 81 -3.78 -11.91 -5.00
N PHE A 82 -3.79 -11.72 -6.33
CA PHE A 82 -3.05 -12.57 -7.25
C PHE A 82 -1.55 -12.57 -6.94
N ILE A 83 -0.94 -11.40 -6.74
CA ILE A 83 0.51 -11.30 -6.44
C ILE A 83 0.83 -11.89 -5.06
N ALA A 84 0.02 -11.62 -4.05
CA ALA A 84 0.22 -12.13 -2.69
C ALA A 84 0.15 -13.67 -2.62
N THR A 85 -0.70 -14.30 -3.44
CA THR A 85 -0.97 -15.74 -3.37
C THR A 85 -0.23 -16.58 -4.40
N SER A 86 0.09 -16.04 -5.58
CA SER A 86 0.64 -16.82 -6.70
C SER A 86 2.03 -16.41 -7.15
N SER A 87 2.52 -15.25 -6.70
CA SER A 87 3.83 -14.77 -7.12
C SER A 87 4.93 -15.32 -6.23
N GLY A 88 5.86 -16.09 -6.81
CA GLY A 88 7.14 -16.39 -6.16
C GLY A 88 8.07 -15.17 -6.05
N ALA A 89 7.69 -14.03 -6.65
CA ALA A 89 8.51 -12.82 -6.68
C ALA A 89 8.32 -11.99 -5.41
N ARG A 90 9.24 -12.15 -4.46
CA ARG A 90 9.25 -11.41 -3.18
C ARG A 90 9.23 -9.90 -3.33
N ILE A 91 9.86 -9.37 -4.38
CA ILE A 91 9.82 -7.95 -4.70
C ILE A 91 8.41 -7.45 -4.99
N ALA A 92 7.62 -8.22 -5.75
CA ALA A 92 6.26 -7.86 -6.08
C ALA A 92 5.37 -7.93 -4.83
N GLN A 93 5.54 -8.94 -3.99
CA GLN A 93 4.83 -9.09 -2.72
C GLN A 93 5.07 -7.89 -1.79
N GLY A 94 6.33 -7.51 -1.58
CA GLY A 94 6.68 -6.36 -0.74
C GLY A 94 6.11 -5.05 -1.30
N LEU A 95 6.22 -4.85 -2.61
CA LEU A 95 5.69 -3.68 -3.31
C LEU A 95 4.18 -3.56 -3.14
N VAL A 96 3.44 -4.64 -3.40
CA VAL A 96 1.97 -4.66 -3.29
C VAL A 96 1.49 -4.41 -1.87
N LEU A 97 2.07 -5.08 -0.86
CA LEU A 97 1.64 -4.88 0.53
C LEU A 97 1.92 -3.45 1.00
N SER A 98 3.05 -2.86 0.59
CA SER A 98 3.34 -1.47 0.90
C SER A 98 2.42 -0.47 0.17
N LEU A 99 2.06 -0.76 -1.09
CA LEU A 99 1.08 0.02 -1.84
C LEU A 99 -0.29 -0.02 -1.17
N TYR A 100 -0.73 -1.20 -0.76
CA TYR A 100 -2.00 -1.41 -0.08
C TYR A 100 -2.06 -0.59 1.21
N LEU A 101 -1.03 -0.69 2.05
CA LEU A 101 -0.92 0.10 3.26
C LEU A 101 -0.90 1.60 2.96
N THR A 102 -0.21 2.03 1.92
CA THR A 102 -0.18 3.45 1.50
C THR A 102 -1.58 3.95 1.12
N LEU A 103 -2.36 3.16 0.39
CA LEU A 103 -3.74 3.49 0.03
C LEU A 103 -4.64 3.58 1.27
N ILE A 104 -4.47 2.68 2.26
CA ILE A 104 -5.19 2.76 3.54
C ILE A 104 -4.84 4.05 4.28
N LEU A 105 -3.54 4.37 4.38
CA LEU A 105 -3.08 5.58 5.05
C LEU A 105 -3.58 6.85 4.36
N TRP A 106 -3.66 6.86 3.03
CA TRP A 106 -4.24 7.98 2.28
C TRP A 106 -5.74 8.14 2.58
N GLN A 107 -6.50 7.06 2.62
CA GLN A 107 -7.92 7.10 2.99
C GLN A 107 -8.11 7.59 4.43
N ILE A 108 -7.31 7.10 5.39
CA ILE A 108 -7.35 7.60 6.77
C ILE A 108 -7.07 9.10 6.82
N GLY A 109 -6.02 9.56 6.12
CA GLY A 109 -5.67 10.97 6.04
C GLY A 109 -6.79 11.81 5.43
N GLU A 110 -7.41 11.36 4.34
CA GLU A 110 -8.54 12.08 3.74
C GLU A 110 -9.74 12.12 4.70
N ARG A 111 -10.13 11.00 5.30
CA ARG A 111 -11.25 10.94 6.24
C ARG A 111 -11.04 11.86 7.45
N GLN A 112 -9.81 12.02 7.93
CA GLN A 112 -9.49 12.95 9.01
C GLN A 112 -9.63 14.42 8.60
N VAL A 113 -9.36 14.76 7.34
CA VAL A 113 -9.39 16.14 6.83
C VAL A 113 -10.78 16.54 6.33
N THR A 114 -11.44 15.68 5.56
CA THR A 114 -12.72 15.98 4.88
C THR A 114 -13.94 15.40 5.60
N GLY A 115 -13.74 14.47 6.54
CA GLY A 115 -14.81 13.75 7.24
C GLY A 115 -15.44 12.61 6.44
N ALA A 116 -15.22 12.51 5.13
CA ALA A 116 -15.84 11.51 4.26
C ALA A 116 -14.96 11.12 3.06
N LEU A 117 -15.08 9.86 2.62
CA LEU A 117 -14.28 9.26 1.53
C LEU A 117 -14.96 9.37 0.16
N VAL A 118 -15.51 10.55 -0.15
CA VAL A 118 -16.36 10.76 -1.33
C VAL A 118 -15.58 10.61 -2.65
N GLN A 119 -14.27 10.87 -2.65
CA GLN A 119 -13.44 10.68 -3.84
C GLN A 119 -13.20 9.19 -4.12
N TRP A 120 -13.10 8.38 -3.07
CA TRP A 120 -12.68 6.98 -3.12
C TRP A 120 -13.82 6.01 -3.39
N TYR A 121 -15.00 6.31 -2.86
CA TYR A 121 -16.13 5.40 -2.85
C TYR A 121 -17.40 6.11 -3.30
N PRO A 122 -18.31 5.40 -4.00
CA PRO A 122 -19.66 5.91 -4.19
C PRO A 122 -20.32 6.14 -2.83
N PRO A 123 -21.30 7.06 -2.71
CA PRO A 123 -21.90 7.45 -1.43
C PRO A 123 -22.38 6.26 -0.58
N ILE A 124 -22.93 5.23 -1.22
CA ILE A 124 -23.43 4.01 -0.58
C ILE A 124 -22.33 3.23 0.17
N LEU A 125 -21.08 3.33 -0.30
CA LEU A 125 -19.93 2.61 0.24
C LEU A 125 -18.98 3.50 1.03
N ALA A 126 -19.21 4.81 1.12
CA ALA A 126 -18.26 5.74 1.74
C ALA A 126 -17.98 5.45 3.23
N GLU A 127 -18.96 4.92 3.96
CA GLU A 127 -18.81 4.57 5.38
C GLU A 127 -18.05 3.26 5.59
N TRP A 128 -18.33 2.26 4.75
CA TRP A 128 -17.81 0.89 4.84
C TRP A 128 -16.55 0.65 4.03
N GLY A 129 -16.22 1.54 3.09
CA GLY A 129 -15.13 1.38 2.14
C GLY A 129 -13.77 1.16 2.82
N LEU A 130 -13.40 2.06 3.73
CA LEU A 130 -12.15 1.95 4.49
C LEU A 130 -12.10 0.70 5.39
N PRO A 131 -13.12 0.40 6.23
CA PRO A 131 -13.15 -0.85 6.98
C PRO A 131 -13.02 -2.11 6.11
N LEU A 132 -13.76 -2.17 4.99
CA LEU A 132 -13.71 -3.30 4.07
C LEU A 132 -12.34 -3.45 3.41
N PHE A 133 -11.77 -2.34 2.94
CA PHE A 133 -10.45 -2.33 2.31
C PHE A 133 -9.35 -2.72 3.31
N THR A 134 -9.45 -2.24 4.55
CA THR A 134 -8.55 -2.65 5.65
C THR A 134 -8.70 -4.13 5.98
N PHE A 135 -9.92 -4.65 5.99
CA PHE A 135 -10.19 -6.07 6.25
C PHE A 135 -9.54 -6.97 5.18
N ILE A 136 -9.68 -6.60 3.89
CA ILE A 136 -9.05 -7.33 2.79
C ILE A 136 -7.53 -7.28 2.91
N PHE A 137 -6.95 -6.13 3.24
CA PHE A 137 -5.51 -6.00 3.51
C PHE A 137 -5.02 -6.93 4.61
N LEU A 138 -5.77 -7.08 5.70
CA LEU A 138 -5.42 -8.00 6.78
C LEU A 138 -5.46 -9.46 6.32
N ILE A 139 -6.45 -9.83 5.50
CA ILE A 139 -6.52 -11.16 4.88
C ILE A 139 -5.32 -11.38 3.97
N GLU A 140 -4.99 -10.46 3.07
CA GLU A 140 -3.84 -10.60 2.17
C GLU A 140 -2.51 -10.66 2.93
N THR A 141 -2.36 -9.86 3.99
CA THR A 141 -1.19 -9.91 4.87
C THR A 141 -1.09 -11.27 5.55
N TYR A 142 -2.21 -11.79 6.07
CA TYR A 142 -2.25 -13.12 6.69
C TYR A 142 -1.90 -14.22 5.68
N LEU A 143 -2.49 -14.19 4.48
CA LEU A 143 -2.19 -15.14 3.41
C LEU A 143 -0.70 -15.12 3.05
N PHE A 144 -0.12 -13.92 2.89
CA PHE A 144 1.32 -13.79 2.66
C PHE A 144 2.15 -14.43 3.79
N ILE A 145 1.78 -14.18 5.06
CA ILE A 145 2.50 -14.76 6.20
C ILE A 145 2.35 -16.28 6.22
N ALA A 146 1.13 -16.80 6.03
CA ALA A 146 0.82 -18.22 6.16
C ALA A 146 1.27 -19.07 4.96
N TRP A 147 1.29 -18.54 3.75
CA TRP A 147 1.54 -19.30 2.52
C TRP A 147 2.95 -19.05 1.97
N ALA A 148 3.70 -20.15 1.74
CA ALA A 148 5.14 -20.16 1.43
C ALA A 148 5.51 -19.46 0.11
#